data_AF-A0A918JS29-F1
#
_entry.id   AF-A0A918JS29-F1
#
_cell.length_a   1.000
_cell.length_b   1.000
_cell.length_c   1.000
_cell.angle_alpha   90.00
_cell.angle_beta   90.00
_cell.angle_gamma   90.00
#
_symmetry.space_group_name_H-M   'P 1'
#
loop_
_entity.id
_entity.type
_entity.pdbx_description
1 polymer ?
#
loop_
_entity_poly.entity_id
_entity_poly.type
_entity_poly.pdbx_seq_one_letter_code
_entity_poly.pdbx_strand_id
1 'polypeptide(L)'
;MKRIKKRYGLEWLVISLFVLAITAFLSVFKSFPLFDARLYDIAIQLTQDKPASREIVIVAIDDKSIAEIGVWPWRRSVHADLLAHLQHSKAVAFDISFMGTRHGYEQENEIFANAIHNHGRVILANYFSAAGNLPNNPEPEFVQAAKGLGFINISIDPDGLVRRVPLQKVQNDGSMAYHLSLAMLNVGGEQELVKQTLQKTGNRDAAIPFIGSPGHFQILSYADVLNQRVPDTFFKDKYVIIGVWGSGLGDQFPTPTSSKSLHMSGVEILANSLQASLDQTWIKETSPIPDLLLCLLPMLILCFFLKSSSPRTILLLSVLTAIIIILTHGLVMFQLGIWHSPLPAMLGILLLYPLWSWRTQEMALYQMHREIAELNEKEPLFKTEIKNWQVVNYGKSLNDRLSEFRGIME
;
A
#
# COMPACT_ATOMS: atom_id res chain seq x y z
N MET A 1 -44.61 30.03 -2.99
CA MET A 1 -43.86 29.03 -2.17
C MET A 1 -43.62 27.65 -2.84
N LYS A 2 -44.62 26.96 -3.44
CA LYS A 2 -44.43 25.59 -4.00
C LYS A 2 -43.42 25.49 -5.16
N ARG A 3 -43.43 26.41 -6.14
CA ARG A 3 -42.47 26.43 -7.27
C ARG A 3 -41.02 26.62 -6.81
N ILE A 4 -40.84 27.46 -5.80
CA ILE A 4 -39.56 27.79 -5.17
C ILE A 4 -38.98 26.56 -4.45
N LYS A 5 -39.76 25.86 -3.61
CA LYS A 5 -39.35 24.60 -2.96
C LYS A 5 -38.99 23.49 -3.98
N LYS A 6 -39.69 23.42 -5.12
CA LYS A 6 -39.42 22.43 -6.18
C LYS A 6 -38.10 22.72 -6.91
N ARG A 7 -37.80 23.99 -7.20
CA ARG A 7 -36.53 24.42 -7.82
C ARG A 7 -35.33 24.10 -6.94
N TYR A 8 -35.43 24.31 -5.62
CA TYR A 8 -34.35 23.96 -4.70
C TYR A 8 -34.09 22.46 -4.62
N GLY A 9 -35.14 21.63 -4.59
CA GLY A 9 -34.97 20.19 -4.61
C GLY A 9 -34.20 19.70 -5.85
N LEU A 10 -34.44 20.32 -7.01
CA LEU A 10 -33.76 19.99 -8.25
C LEU A 10 -32.27 20.40 -8.20
N GLU A 11 -31.96 21.60 -7.71
CA GLU A 11 -30.57 22.09 -7.62
C GLU A 11 -29.75 21.25 -6.63
N TRP A 12 -30.33 20.82 -5.51
CA TRP A 12 -29.68 19.89 -4.58
C TRP A 12 -29.40 18.53 -5.20
N LEU A 13 -30.36 18.03 -5.97
CA LEU A 13 -30.19 16.78 -6.71
C LEU A 13 -29.09 16.91 -7.76
N VAL A 14 -28.99 18.04 -8.47
CA VAL A 14 -27.92 18.29 -9.44
C VAL A 14 -26.55 18.33 -8.76
N ILE A 15 -26.39 19.05 -7.64
CA ILE A 15 -25.12 19.08 -6.90
C ILE A 15 -24.74 17.68 -6.41
N SER A 16 -25.71 16.94 -5.86
CA SER A 16 -25.47 15.58 -5.35
C SER A 16 -25.04 14.65 -6.48
N LEU A 17 -25.76 14.64 -7.61
CA LEU A 17 -25.41 13.83 -8.78
C LEU A 17 -24.05 14.20 -9.36
N PHE A 18 -23.73 15.49 -9.42
CA PHE A 18 -22.43 15.97 -9.90
C PHE A 18 -21.27 15.45 -9.03
N VAL A 19 -21.39 15.60 -7.71
CA VAL A 19 -20.35 15.17 -6.78
C VAL A 19 -20.21 13.64 -6.74
N LEU A 20 -21.33 12.91 -6.81
CA LEU A 20 -21.31 11.45 -6.92
C LEU A 20 -20.70 10.99 -8.25
N ALA A 21 -21.00 11.66 -9.36
CA ALA A 21 -20.43 11.35 -10.67
C ALA A 21 -18.91 11.59 -10.69
N ILE A 22 -18.43 12.70 -10.11
CA ILE A 22 -16.99 12.97 -9.96
C ILE A 22 -16.34 11.89 -9.09
N THR A 23 -16.94 11.54 -7.96
CA THR A 23 -16.39 10.50 -7.07
C THR A 23 -16.30 9.16 -7.77
N ALA A 24 -17.35 8.77 -8.50
CA ALA A 24 -17.38 7.56 -9.30
C ALA A 24 -16.30 7.58 -10.39
N PHE A 25 -16.14 8.71 -11.08
CA PHE A 25 -15.09 8.91 -12.07
C PHE A 25 -13.70 8.73 -11.44
N LEU A 26 -13.42 9.39 -10.31
CA LEU A 26 -12.13 9.28 -9.63
C LEU A 26 -11.83 7.85 -9.15
N SER A 27 -12.83 7.12 -8.65
CA SER A 27 -12.69 5.72 -8.22
C SER A 27 -12.45 4.77 -9.39
N VAL A 28 -13.21 4.90 -10.48
CA VAL A 28 -13.12 4.01 -11.66
C VAL A 28 -11.83 4.25 -12.44
N PHE A 29 -11.44 5.51 -12.65
CA PHE A 29 -10.26 5.85 -13.46
C PHE A 29 -8.96 5.93 -12.67
N LYS A 30 -8.99 5.75 -11.34
CA LYS A 30 -7.81 5.81 -10.45
C LYS A 30 -6.94 7.03 -10.74
N SER A 31 -7.56 8.22 -10.81
CA SER A 31 -6.94 9.43 -11.38
C SER A 31 -5.72 9.98 -10.64
N PHE A 32 -5.47 9.52 -9.41
CA PHE A 32 -4.37 10.00 -8.55
C PHE A 32 -3.55 8.84 -7.96
N PRO A 33 -2.93 7.98 -8.80
CA PRO A 33 -2.32 6.74 -8.33
C PRO A 33 -1.13 6.97 -7.39
N LEU A 34 -0.38 8.07 -7.56
CA LEU A 34 0.74 8.43 -6.68
C LEU A 34 0.27 8.85 -5.28
N PHE A 35 -0.87 9.55 -5.17
CA PHE A 35 -1.44 9.91 -3.87
C PHE A 35 -2.03 8.68 -3.18
N ASP A 36 -2.69 7.80 -3.93
CA ASP A 36 -3.18 6.52 -3.42
C ASP A 36 -2.04 5.64 -2.89
N ALA A 37 -0.93 5.55 -3.63
CA ALA A 37 0.27 4.84 -3.21
C ALA A 37 0.86 5.44 -1.92
N ARG A 38 0.83 6.78 -1.78
CA ARG A 38 1.30 7.43 -0.56
C ARG A 38 0.41 7.13 0.66
N LEU A 39 -0.90 7.10 0.47
CA LEU A 39 -1.84 6.70 1.52
C LEU A 39 -1.65 5.23 1.90
N TYR A 40 -1.39 4.36 0.92
CA TYR A 40 -1.04 2.97 1.15
C TYR A 40 0.22 2.85 2.02
N ASP A 41 1.27 3.60 1.70
CA ASP A 41 2.51 3.57 2.48
C ASP A 41 2.31 4.00 3.92
N ILE A 42 1.49 5.05 4.14
CA ILE A 42 1.14 5.50 5.50
C ILE A 42 0.38 4.39 6.24
N ALA A 43 -0.57 3.72 5.58
CA ALA A 43 -1.32 2.62 6.18
C ALA A 43 -0.41 1.43 6.54
N ILE A 44 0.54 1.08 5.66
CA ILE A 44 1.58 0.09 5.97
C ILE A 44 2.39 0.56 7.18
N GLN A 45 2.90 1.80 7.19
CA GLN A 45 3.65 2.41 8.30
C GLN A 45 2.96 2.35 9.65
N LEU A 46 1.65 2.57 9.69
CA LEU A 46 0.87 2.49 10.92
C LEU A 46 0.60 1.06 11.39
N THR A 47 0.85 0.05 10.56
CA THR A 47 0.53 -1.37 10.84
C THR A 47 1.78 -2.27 10.93
N GLN A 48 2.99 -1.69 10.95
CA GLN A 48 4.27 -2.41 10.86
C GLN A 48 4.70 -3.14 12.13
N ASP A 49 4.06 -2.95 13.29
CA ASP A 49 4.59 -3.49 14.55
C ASP A 49 4.22 -4.97 14.76
N LYS A 50 4.54 -5.81 13.77
CA LYS A 50 4.37 -7.26 13.83
C LYS A 50 5.72 -7.93 14.09
N PRO A 51 5.79 -8.91 15.02
CA PRO A 51 7.02 -9.64 15.25
C PRO A 51 7.35 -10.50 14.02
N ALA A 52 8.61 -10.49 13.59
CA ALA A 52 9.10 -11.40 12.56
C ALA A 52 8.96 -12.86 13.01
N SER A 53 8.55 -13.75 12.10
CA SER A 53 8.47 -15.17 12.40
C SER A 53 9.84 -15.72 12.76
N ARG A 54 9.89 -16.47 13.87
CA ARG A 54 11.09 -17.20 14.28
C ARG A 54 11.42 -18.35 13.33
N GLU A 55 10.53 -18.70 12.42
CA GLU A 55 10.78 -19.73 11.41
C GLU A 55 11.57 -19.20 10.21
N ILE A 56 11.68 -17.89 10.02
CA ILE A 56 12.42 -17.30 8.89
C ILE A 56 13.76 -16.78 9.39
N VAL A 57 14.85 -17.24 8.77
CA VAL A 57 16.21 -16.78 9.05
C VAL A 57 16.91 -16.40 7.76
N ILE A 58 17.57 -15.25 7.79
CA ILE A 58 18.43 -14.80 6.71
C ILE A 58 19.87 -15.12 7.08
N VAL A 59 20.57 -15.84 6.21
CA VAL A 59 22.02 -16.05 6.29
C VAL A 59 22.67 -15.07 5.32
N ALA A 60 23.17 -13.98 5.88
CA ALA A 60 23.64 -12.82 5.16
C ALA A 60 25.08 -12.96 4.68
N ILE A 61 25.29 -12.74 3.39
CA ILE A 61 26.60 -12.36 2.85
C ILE A 61 26.79 -10.88 3.22
N ASP A 62 27.50 -10.66 4.33
CA ASP A 62 27.76 -9.36 4.93
C ASP A 62 29.26 -9.04 4.98
N ASP A 63 29.58 -7.82 5.42
CA ASP A 63 30.95 -7.31 5.46
C ASP A 63 31.84 -8.16 6.38
N LYS A 64 31.28 -8.70 7.47
CA LYS A 64 31.95 -9.65 8.36
C LYS A 64 32.32 -10.93 7.62
N SER A 65 31.39 -11.51 6.87
CA SER A 65 31.63 -12.75 6.14
C SER A 65 32.67 -12.58 5.04
N ILE A 66 32.69 -11.41 4.38
CA ILE A 66 33.71 -11.09 3.38
C ILE A 66 35.09 -10.92 4.04
N ALA A 67 35.14 -10.29 5.21
CA ALA A 67 36.39 -10.14 5.96
C ALA A 67 36.97 -11.49 6.42
N GLU A 68 36.12 -12.45 6.80
CA GLU A 68 36.54 -13.76 7.32
C GLU A 68 36.80 -14.81 6.22
N ILE A 69 35.97 -14.85 5.16
CA ILE A 69 36.03 -15.89 4.11
C ILE A 69 36.89 -15.43 2.92
N GLY A 70 36.87 -14.13 2.61
CA GLY A 70 37.59 -13.53 1.50
C GLY A 70 36.66 -12.89 0.46
N VAL A 71 37.25 -12.56 -0.69
CA VAL A 71 36.61 -11.75 -1.74
C VAL A 71 35.42 -12.47 -2.38
N TRP A 72 34.29 -11.78 -2.46
CA TRP A 72 33.07 -12.21 -3.17
C TRP A 72 33.23 -12.04 -4.70
N PRO A 73 32.71 -12.94 -5.56
CA PRO A 73 31.95 -14.16 -5.25
C PRO A 73 32.83 -15.34 -4.81
N TRP A 74 32.33 -16.11 -3.83
CA TRP A 74 33.03 -17.26 -3.27
C TRP A 74 32.95 -18.51 -4.16
N ARG A 75 33.83 -19.47 -3.86
CA ARG A 75 33.90 -20.79 -4.51
C ARG A 75 32.69 -21.64 -4.17
N ARG A 76 32.34 -22.58 -5.06
CA ARG A 76 31.16 -23.46 -4.87
C ARG A 76 31.29 -24.39 -3.66
N SER A 77 32.52 -24.80 -3.33
CA SER A 77 32.80 -25.58 -2.12
C SER A 77 32.38 -24.85 -0.84
N VAL A 78 32.52 -23.52 -0.76
CA VAL A 78 32.08 -22.73 0.40
C VAL A 78 30.57 -22.79 0.60
N HIS A 79 29.80 -22.89 -0.49
CA HIS A 79 28.35 -23.09 -0.43
C HIS A 79 27.98 -24.53 -0.09
N ALA A 80 28.76 -25.51 -0.54
CA ALA A 80 28.61 -26.92 -0.17
C ALA A 80 28.83 -27.14 1.33
N ASP A 81 29.90 -26.54 1.88
CA ASP A 81 30.23 -26.61 3.31
C ASP A 81 29.14 -25.95 4.17
N LEU A 82 28.61 -24.80 3.75
CA LEU A 82 27.48 -24.18 4.44
C LEU A 82 26.26 -25.11 4.49
N LEU A 83 25.94 -25.79 3.38
CA LEU A 83 24.80 -26.71 3.33
C LEU A 83 24.94 -27.89 4.29
N ALA A 84 26.17 -28.30 4.65
CA ALA A 84 26.38 -29.34 5.64
C ALA A 84 25.83 -28.95 7.03
N HIS A 85 25.78 -27.66 7.36
CA HIS A 85 25.27 -27.12 8.64
C HIS A 85 23.77 -26.82 8.64
N LEU A 86 23.11 -26.93 7.47
CA LEU A 86 21.70 -26.55 7.30
C LEU A 86 20.75 -27.75 7.14
N GLN A 87 21.23 -28.99 7.28
CA GLN A 87 20.52 -30.23 6.96
C GLN A 87 19.11 -30.34 7.58
N HIS A 88 18.89 -29.75 8.76
CA HIS A 88 17.62 -29.82 9.48
C HIS A 88 16.60 -28.72 9.11
N SER A 89 16.95 -27.80 8.21
CA SER A 89 16.08 -26.72 7.73
C SER A 89 14.87 -27.25 6.98
N LYS A 90 13.69 -26.61 7.10
CA LYS A 90 12.50 -26.92 6.28
C LYS A 90 12.78 -26.72 4.80
N ALA A 91 13.48 -25.64 4.48
CA ALA A 91 13.93 -25.33 3.13
C ALA A 91 15.11 -24.35 3.21
N VAL A 92 16.03 -24.46 2.25
CA VAL A 92 17.14 -23.53 2.08
C VAL A 92 17.04 -22.92 0.69
N ALA A 93 16.96 -21.59 0.61
CA ALA A 93 16.92 -20.87 -0.65
C ALA A 93 18.20 -20.05 -0.84
N PHE A 94 18.83 -20.20 -2.00
CA PHE A 94 19.95 -19.36 -2.41
C PHE A 94 19.45 -18.24 -3.32
N ASP A 95 19.44 -17.02 -2.81
CA ASP A 95 19.34 -15.78 -3.58
C ASP A 95 20.74 -15.36 -4.08
N ILE A 96 21.33 -16.24 -4.89
CA ILE A 96 22.65 -16.09 -5.48
C ILE A 96 22.58 -16.59 -6.93
N SER A 97 23.14 -15.82 -7.86
CA SER A 97 23.23 -16.26 -9.25
C SER A 97 24.31 -17.33 -9.42
N PHE A 98 23.87 -18.54 -9.72
CA PHE A 98 24.72 -19.68 -10.07
C PHE A 98 24.75 -19.95 -11.58
N MET A 99 24.96 -18.88 -12.35
CA MET A 99 25.08 -18.89 -13.81
C MET A 99 26.54 -18.71 -14.24
N GLY A 100 26.91 -19.34 -15.35
CA GLY A 100 28.21 -19.23 -15.98
C GLY A 100 29.29 -19.98 -15.21
N THR A 101 29.59 -21.21 -15.63
CA THR A 101 30.78 -21.93 -15.15
C THR A 101 32.05 -21.29 -15.70
N ARG A 102 32.98 -20.92 -14.80
CA ARG A 102 34.35 -20.55 -15.21
C ARG A 102 35.13 -21.83 -15.50
N HIS A 103 35.90 -21.86 -16.59
CA HIS A 103 36.80 -22.99 -16.88
C HIS A 103 37.72 -23.30 -15.71
N GLY A 104 37.84 -24.59 -15.35
CA GLY A 104 38.65 -25.08 -14.24
C GLY A 104 37.92 -25.20 -12.90
N TYR A 105 36.62 -24.89 -12.85
CA TYR A 105 35.77 -25.01 -11.66
C TYR A 105 34.75 -26.15 -11.74
N GLU A 106 34.85 -27.01 -12.75
CA GLU A 106 33.90 -28.10 -13.00
C GLU A 106 33.80 -29.07 -11.81
N GLN A 107 34.94 -29.40 -11.17
CA GLN A 107 34.96 -30.24 -9.98
C GLN A 107 34.32 -29.57 -8.76
N GLU A 108 34.46 -28.24 -8.62
CA GLU A 108 33.81 -27.50 -7.52
C GLU A 108 32.30 -27.43 -7.71
N ASN A 109 31.82 -27.34 -8.97
CA ASN A 109 30.40 -27.42 -9.26
C ASN A 109 29.83 -28.80 -8.90
N GLU A 110 30.53 -29.88 -9.23
CA GLU A 110 30.10 -31.24 -8.87
C GLU A 110 29.96 -31.40 -7.33
N ILE A 111 30.93 -30.87 -6.57
CA ILE A 111 30.86 -30.87 -5.09
C ILE A 111 29.58 -30.17 -4.60
N PHE A 112 29.27 -29.00 -5.15
CA PHE A 112 28.10 -28.25 -4.72
C PHE A 112 26.79 -28.88 -5.20
N ALA A 113 26.72 -29.40 -6.42
CA ALA A 113 25.56 -30.13 -6.93
C ALA A 113 25.27 -31.37 -6.05
N ASN A 114 26.30 -32.12 -5.65
CA ASN A 114 26.16 -33.23 -4.73
C ASN A 114 25.67 -32.78 -3.34
N ALA A 115 26.17 -31.66 -2.81
CA ALA A 115 25.71 -31.11 -1.53
C ALA A 115 24.23 -30.67 -1.59
N ILE A 116 23.80 -30.03 -2.68
CA ILE A 116 22.40 -29.66 -2.94
C ILE A 116 21.52 -30.92 -2.94
N HIS A 117 21.93 -31.93 -3.71
CA HIS A 117 21.19 -33.20 -3.82
C HIS A 117 21.08 -33.90 -2.46
N ASN A 118 22.19 -33.99 -1.71
CA ASN A 118 22.23 -34.63 -0.40
C ASN A 118 21.36 -33.94 0.65
N HIS A 119 21.29 -32.59 0.62
CA HIS A 119 20.39 -31.85 1.51
C HIS A 119 18.91 -32.07 1.13
N GLY A 120 18.59 -32.20 -0.16
CA GLY A 120 17.26 -32.58 -0.66
C GLY A 120 16.13 -31.56 -0.49
N ARG A 121 16.42 -30.38 0.08
CA ARG A 121 15.44 -29.31 0.37
C ARG A 121 15.97 -27.92 -0.02
N VAL A 122 16.78 -27.88 -1.07
CA VAL A 122 17.41 -26.66 -1.58
C VAL A 122 16.62 -26.11 -2.78
N ILE A 123 16.40 -24.80 -2.77
CA ILE A 123 15.81 -24.02 -3.85
C ILE A 123 16.86 -23.03 -4.36
N LEU A 124 16.97 -22.91 -5.67
CA LEU A 124 17.88 -21.95 -6.29
C LEU A 124 17.08 -20.82 -6.94
N ALA A 125 17.57 -19.60 -6.76
CA ALA A 125 17.00 -18.43 -7.40
C ALA A 125 17.20 -18.48 -8.92
N ASN A 126 16.17 -18.07 -9.64
CA ASN A 126 16.23 -17.70 -11.05
C ASN A 126 15.53 -16.35 -11.25
N TYR A 127 15.56 -15.80 -12.45
CA TYR A 127 14.83 -14.56 -12.74
C TYR A 127 14.37 -14.48 -14.18
N PHE A 128 13.23 -13.84 -14.41
CA PHE A 128 12.72 -13.53 -15.74
C PHE A 128 13.23 -12.17 -16.19
N SER A 129 13.67 -12.07 -17.45
CA SER A 129 13.93 -10.78 -18.08
C SER A 129 12.61 -10.07 -18.41
N ALA A 130 12.64 -8.73 -18.49
CA ALA A 130 11.45 -7.92 -18.77
C ALA A 130 10.73 -8.29 -20.09
N ALA A 131 11.47 -8.85 -21.05
CA ALA A 131 10.96 -9.18 -22.38
C ALA A 131 10.56 -10.66 -22.57
N GLY A 132 10.72 -11.52 -21.54
CA GLY A 132 10.63 -12.97 -21.71
C GLY A 132 9.79 -13.70 -20.67
N ASN A 133 9.19 -14.81 -21.11
CA ASN A 133 8.59 -15.85 -20.25
C ASN A 133 9.52 -17.06 -20.10
N LEU A 134 10.80 -16.90 -20.43
CA LEU A 134 11.86 -17.86 -20.13
C LEU A 134 12.67 -17.34 -18.95
N PRO A 135 12.84 -18.12 -17.88
CA PRO A 135 13.71 -17.74 -16.79
C PRO A 135 15.17 -17.91 -17.17
N ASN A 136 16.03 -17.05 -16.64
CA ASN A 136 17.45 -17.26 -16.58
C ASN A 136 17.70 -18.18 -15.38
N ASN A 137 17.95 -19.46 -15.67
CA ASN A 137 18.15 -20.49 -14.66
C ASN A 137 19.64 -20.62 -14.28
N PRO A 138 19.95 -21.18 -13.10
CA PRO A 138 21.28 -21.69 -12.76
C PRO A 138 21.79 -22.71 -13.79
N GLU A 139 23.08 -23.06 -13.69
CA GLU A 139 23.67 -24.12 -14.50
C GLU A 139 22.87 -25.45 -14.39
N PRO A 140 22.76 -26.23 -15.49
CA PRO A 140 21.88 -27.39 -15.56
C PRO A 140 22.10 -28.43 -14.47
N GLU A 141 23.35 -28.65 -14.05
CA GLU A 141 23.71 -29.59 -12.97
C GLU A 141 23.13 -29.17 -11.61
N PHE A 142 23.08 -27.87 -11.33
CA PHE A 142 22.44 -27.36 -10.12
C PHE A 142 20.92 -27.42 -10.21
N VAL A 143 20.35 -27.16 -11.38
CA VAL A 143 18.91 -27.29 -11.62
C VAL A 143 18.46 -28.75 -11.42
N GLN A 144 19.24 -29.72 -11.87
CA GLN A 144 18.95 -31.15 -11.69
C GLN A 144 19.10 -31.61 -10.24
N ALA A 145 20.06 -31.05 -9.49
CA ALA A 145 20.27 -31.38 -8.09
C ALA A 145 19.25 -30.73 -7.14
N ALA A 146 18.79 -29.51 -7.46
CA ALA A 146 17.91 -28.74 -6.60
C ALA A 146 16.51 -29.36 -6.50
N LYS A 147 15.87 -29.18 -5.34
CA LYS A 147 14.50 -29.64 -5.12
C LYS A 147 13.49 -28.82 -5.92
N GLY A 148 13.83 -27.57 -6.22
CA GLY A 148 13.04 -26.68 -7.05
C GLY A 148 13.78 -25.39 -7.40
N LEU A 149 13.15 -24.59 -8.23
CA LEU A 149 13.58 -23.24 -8.57
C LEU A 149 12.53 -22.24 -8.10
N GLY A 150 12.95 -21.02 -7.81
CA GLY A 150 12.05 -19.93 -7.47
C GLY A 150 12.53 -18.60 -8.00
N PHE A 151 11.64 -17.85 -8.66
CA PHE A 151 12.04 -16.58 -9.25
C PHE A 151 12.03 -15.45 -8.21
N ILE A 152 12.95 -14.50 -8.35
CA ILE A 152 13.17 -13.39 -7.41
C ILE A 152 12.69 -12.03 -7.95
N ASN A 153 12.01 -12.02 -9.09
CA ASN A 153 11.51 -10.78 -9.70
C ASN A 153 10.64 -9.99 -8.71
N ILE A 154 10.86 -8.68 -8.70
CA ILE A 154 10.08 -7.69 -7.94
C ILE A 154 9.36 -6.76 -8.91
N SER A 155 8.28 -6.13 -8.44
CA SER A 155 7.56 -5.10 -9.19
C SER A 155 7.89 -3.73 -8.62
N ILE A 156 8.52 -2.88 -9.44
CA ILE A 156 8.86 -1.50 -9.10
C ILE A 156 7.70 -0.61 -9.57
N ASP A 157 7.11 0.13 -8.64
CA ASP A 157 6.01 1.05 -8.93
C ASP A 157 6.50 2.30 -9.67
N PRO A 158 5.61 3.09 -10.31
CA PRO A 158 5.99 4.29 -11.07
C PRO A 158 6.78 5.35 -10.28
N ASP A 159 6.70 5.34 -8.95
CA ASP A 159 7.46 6.21 -8.06
C ASP A 159 8.80 5.62 -7.59
N GLY A 160 9.17 4.44 -8.10
CA GLY A 160 10.42 3.75 -7.81
C GLY A 160 10.40 2.89 -6.56
N LEU A 161 9.29 2.84 -5.81
CA LEU A 161 9.18 2.01 -4.60
C LEU A 161 8.78 0.57 -4.94
N VAL A 162 9.28 -0.38 -4.14
CA VAL A 162 8.85 -1.77 -4.22
C VAL A 162 7.71 -1.99 -3.24
N ARG A 163 6.52 -2.27 -3.77
CA ARG A 163 5.32 -2.61 -2.98
C ARG A 163 4.80 -4.01 -3.27
N ARG A 164 5.16 -4.59 -4.41
CA ARG A 164 4.53 -5.78 -4.97
C ARG A 164 5.55 -6.75 -5.51
N VAL A 165 5.19 -8.03 -5.49
CA VAL A 165 5.90 -9.10 -6.18
C VAL A 165 4.93 -9.95 -7.02
N PRO A 166 5.33 -10.41 -8.22
CA PRO A 166 4.62 -11.48 -8.90
C PRO A 166 4.79 -12.77 -8.10
N LEU A 167 3.69 -13.47 -7.82
CA LEU A 167 3.73 -14.72 -7.03
C LEU A 167 3.93 -15.97 -7.89
N GLN A 168 3.46 -15.92 -9.14
CA GLN A 168 3.63 -17.00 -10.10
C GLN A 168 3.70 -16.44 -11.51
N LYS A 169 4.27 -17.21 -12.43
CA LYS A 169 4.34 -16.87 -13.86
C LYS A 169 4.19 -18.13 -14.70
N VAL A 170 3.43 -18.01 -15.81
CA VAL A 170 3.33 -19.09 -16.80
C VAL A 170 4.54 -19.00 -17.73
N GLN A 171 5.28 -20.09 -17.86
CA GLN A 171 6.42 -20.20 -18.76
C GLN A 171 5.97 -20.50 -20.20
N ASN A 172 6.87 -20.33 -21.16
CA ASN A 172 6.58 -20.60 -22.58
C ASN A 172 6.14 -22.04 -22.87
N ASP A 173 6.58 -23.00 -22.06
CA ASP A 173 6.21 -24.42 -22.16
C ASP A 173 4.87 -24.75 -21.46
N GLY A 174 4.19 -23.73 -20.91
CA GLY A 174 2.94 -23.87 -20.17
C GLY A 174 3.10 -24.27 -18.70
N SER A 175 4.34 -24.54 -18.25
CA SER A 175 4.60 -24.86 -16.85
C SER A 175 4.48 -23.61 -15.96
N MET A 176 4.15 -23.82 -14.69
CA MET A 176 4.06 -22.75 -13.70
C MET A 176 5.39 -22.58 -12.98
N ALA A 177 5.93 -21.36 -13.01
CA ALA A 177 7.02 -20.95 -12.14
C ALA A 177 6.44 -20.22 -10.92
N TYR A 178 7.02 -20.48 -9.75
CA TYR A 178 6.65 -19.83 -8.50
C TYR A 178 7.72 -18.84 -8.06
N HIS A 179 7.28 -17.76 -7.41
CA HIS A 179 8.19 -16.85 -6.72
C HIS A 179 8.93 -17.62 -5.62
N LEU A 180 10.16 -17.22 -5.31
CA LEU A 180 11.04 -17.94 -4.37
C LEU A 180 10.36 -18.21 -3.02
N SER A 181 9.58 -17.25 -2.50
CA SER A 181 8.82 -17.43 -1.26
C SER A 181 7.81 -18.60 -1.33
N LEU A 182 7.09 -18.78 -2.44
CA LEU A 182 6.14 -19.88 -2.61
C LEU A 182 6.85 -21.20 -2.92
N ALA A 183 7.98 -21.16 -3.64
CA ALA A 183 8.82 -22.34 -3.87
C ALA A 183 9.36 -22.91 -2.55
N MET A 184 9.80 -22.04 -1.63
CA MET A 184 10.22 -22.44 -0.28
C MET A 184 9.09 -23.12 0.50
N LEU A 185 7.87 -22.58 0.47
CA LEU A 185 6.72 -23.21 1.11
C LEU A 185 6.41 -24.60 0.53
N ASN A 186 6.41 -24.73 -0.81
CA ASN A 186 6.19 -26.01 -1.46
C ASN A 186 7.23 -27.08 -1.05
N VAL A 187 8.51 -26.70 -0.95
CA VAL A 187 9.58 -27.60 -0.48
C VAL A 187 9.47 -27.90 1.00
N GLY A 188 9.03 -26.91 1.80
CA GLY A 188 8.78 -27.06 3.23
C GLY A 188 7.55 -27.89 3.58
N GLY A 189 6.77 -28.36 2.61
CA GLY A 189 5.58 -29.19 2.82
C GLY A 189 4.28 -28.41 2.99
N GLU A 190 4.27 -27.11 2.69
CA GLU A 190 3.15 -26.19 2.92
C GLU A 190 2.35 -25.91 1.62
N GLN A 191 2.09 -26.95 0.80
CA GLN A 191 1.43 -26.75 -0.50
C GLN A 191 0.02 -26.17 -0.37
N GLU A 192 -0.65 -26.41 0.76
CA GLU A 192 -1.99 -25.87 1.02
C GLU A 192 -1.95 -24.36 1.28
N LEU A 193 -0.94 -23.85 1.99
CA LEU A 193 -0.71 -22.41 2.15
C LEU A 193 -0.42 -21.74 0.81
N VAL A 194 0.32 -22.42 -0.08
CA VAL A 194 0.58 -21.92 -1.44
C VAL A 194 -0.73 -21.78 -2.23
N LYS A 195 -1.59 -22.80 -2.22
CA LYS A 195 -2.91 -22.72 -2.89
C LYS A 195 -3.79 -21.61 -2.33
N GLN A 196 -3.87 -21.50 -1.00
CA GLN A 196 -4.65 -20.44 -0.34
C GLN A 196 -4.13 -19.05 -0.71
N THR A 197 -2.81 -18.88 -0.72
CA THR A 197 -2.16 -17.63 -1.12
C THR A 197 -2.55 -17.23 -2.55
N LEU A 198 -2.43 -18.16 -3.50
CA LEU A 198 -2.75 -17.92 -4.91
C LEU A 198 -4.25 -17.65 -5.13
N GLN A 199 -5.12 -18.37 -4.42
CA GLN A 199 -6.56 -18.14 -4.46
C GLN A 199 -6.92 -16.76 -3.91
N LYS A 200 -6.28 -16.32 -2.83
CA LYS A 200 -6.51 -15.01 -2.21
C LYS A 200 -6.07 -13.87 -3.12
N THR A 201 -4.91 -13.98 -3.74
CA THR A 201 -4.29 -12.92 -4.56
C THR A 201 -4.71 -12.94 -6.03
N GLY A 202 -5.37 -14.01 -6.49
CA GLY A 202 -5.92 -14.10 -7.85
C GLY A 202 -4.84 -14.18 -8.93
N ASN A 203 -3.67 -14.75 -8.62
CA ASN A 203 -2.55 -14.96 -9.54
C ASN A 203 -1.97 -13.66 -10.15
N ARG A 204 -2.11 -12.54 -9.45
CA ARG A 204 -1.55 -11.24 -9.83
C ARG A 204 -0.36 -10.90 -8.95
N ASP A 205 0.30 -9.80 -9.29
CA ASP A 205 1.23 -9.12 -8.40
C ASP A 205 0.52 -8.80 -7.08
N ALA A 206 1.08 -9.31 -5.98
CA ALA A 206 0.50 -9.19 -4.66
C ALA A 206 1.27 -8.14 -3.86
N ALA A 207 0.56 -7.32 -3.09
CA ALA A 207 1.18 -6.27 -2.30
C ALA A 207 1.72 -6.83 -0.97
N ILE A 208 2.98 -6.50 -0.70
CA ILE A 208 3.76 -7.07 0.39
C ILE A 208 3.39 -6.33 1.68
N PRO A 209 2.84 -7.03 2.69
CA PRO A 209 2.57 -6.45 4.00
C PRO A 209 3.88 -6.36 4.79
N PHE A 210 4.74 -5.39 4.46
CA PHE A 210 6.05 -5.29 5.11
C PHE A 210 5.90 -5.16 6.63
N ILE A 211 6.61 -6.03 7.37
CA ILE A 211 6.43 -6.19 8.82
C ILE A 211 7.38 -5.33 9.67
N GLY A 212 8.19 -4.47 9.06
CA GLY A 212 9.16 -3.66 9.80
C GLY A 212 10.17 -2.94 8.90
N SER A 213 10.99 -2.10 9.53
CA SER A 213 12.13 -1.44 8.89
C SER A 213 13.20 -2.45 8.45
N PRO A 214 14.17 -2.08 7.59
CA PRO A 214 15.28 -2.96 7.27
C PRO A 214 16.02 -3.44 8.54
N GLY A 215 16.40 -4.72 8.56
CA GLY A 215 17.02 -5.41 9.70
C GLY A 215 16.04 -6.05 10.69
N HIS A 216 14.74 -6.13 10.38
CA HIS A 216 13.72 -6.61 11.32
C HIS A 216 13.68 -8.14 11.49
N PHE A 217 14.17 -8.90 10.50
CA PHE A 217 14.27 -10.37 10.58
C PHE A 217 15.50 -10.82 11.36
N GLN A 218 15.49 -12.08 11.78
CA GLN A 218 16.70 -12.70 12.33
C GLN A 218 17.74 -12.91 11.21
N ILE A 219 18.81 -12.12 11.27
CA ILE A 219 19.91 -12.16 10.31
C ILE A 219 21.16 -12.72 11.00
N LEU A 220 21.76 -13.73 10.39
CA LEU A 220 23.02 -14.35 10.82
C LEU A 220 24.07 -14.14 9.74
N SER A 221 25.30 -13.77 10.10
CA SER A 221 26.40 -13.69 9.16
C SER A 221 26.70 -15.07 8.56
N TYR A 222 26.93 -15.15 7.25
CA TYR A 222 27.31 -16.38 6.57
C TYR A 222 28.52 -17.06 7.25
N ALA A 223 29.54 -16.28 7.63
CA ALA A 223 30.71 -16.80 8.32
C ALA A 223 30.40 -17.40 9.71
N ASP A 224 29.37 -16.91 10.41
CA ASP A 224 28.99 -17.49 11.72
C ASP A 224 28.37 -18.88 11.56
N VAL A 225 27.60 -19.08 10.50
CA VAL A 225 27.00 -20.38 10.19
C VAL A 225 28.07 -21.34 9.65
N LEU A 226 28.91 -20.87 8.73
CA LEU A 226 30.00 -21.67 8.15
C LEU A 226 31.01 -22.14 9.21
N ASN A 227 31.35 -21.28 10.16
CA ASN A 227 32.29 -21.60 11.24
C ASN A 227 31.62 -22.25 12.47
N GLN A 228 30.37 -22.73 12.35
CA GLN A 228 29.63 -23.41 13.42
C GLN A 228 29.51 -22.61 14.73
N ARG A 229 29.49 -21.28 14.65
CA ARG A 229 29.20 -20.41 15.82
C ARG A 229 27.72 -20.41 16.17
N VAL A 230 26.88 -20.87 15.24
CA VAL A 230 25.46 -21.14 15.43
C VAL A 230 25.26 -22.65 15.34
N PRO A 231 24.65 -23.31 16.35
CA PRO A 231 24.51 -24.76 16.35
C PRO A 231 23.51 -25.23 15.29
N ASP A 232 23.77 -26.35 14.62
CA ASP A 232 22.90 -26.92 13.56
C ASP A 232 21.44 -27.13 14.02
N THR A 233 21.23 -27.41 15.31
CA THR A 233 19.89 -27.56 15.92
C THR A 233 19.07 -26.29 15.86
N PHE A 234 19.71 -25.12 15.76
CA PHE A 234 19.03 -23.85 15.57
C PHE A 234 18.21 -23.84 14.28
N PHE A 235 18.72 -24.42 13.19
CA PHE A 235 18.05 -24.39 11.88
C PHE A 235 16.89 -25.38 11.75
N LYS A 236 16.67 -26.22 12.76
CA LYS A 236 15.55 -27.16 12.76
C LYS A 236 14.22 -26.40 12.62
N ASP A 237 13.39 -26.88 11.71
CA ASP A 237 12.06 -26.34 11.42
C ASP A 237 12.06 -24.89 10.88
N LYS A 238 13.21 -24.39 10.40
CA LYS A 238 13.34 -23.03 9.84
C LYS A 238 13.44 -23.01 8.32
N TYR A 239 12.92 -21.95 7.71
CA TYR A 239 13.20 -21.51 6.35
C TYR A 239 14.43 -20.63 6.37
N VAL A 240 15.44 -20.99 5.57
CA VAL A 240 16.72 -20.29 5.49
C VAL A 240 16.86 -19.63 4.13
N ILE A 241 17.04 -18.31 4.11
CA ILE A 241 17.29 -17.52 2.88
C ILE A 241 18.73 -17.06 2.92
N ILE A 242 19.53 -17.44 1.94
CA ILE A 242 20.95 -17.11 1.83
C ILE A 242 21.11 -16.10 0.71
N GLY A 243 21.69 -14.93 0.99
CA GLY A 243 21.95 -13.95 -0.06
C GLY A 243 22.61 -12.69 0.48
N VAL A 244 22.75 -11.70 -0.38
CA VAL A 244 23.52 -10.48 -0.09
C VAL A 244 22.73 -9.53 0.79
N TRP A 245 23.37 -9.05 1.87
CA TRP A 245 22.81 -8.06 2.79
C TRP A 245 23.79 -6.92 3.13
N GLY A 246 25.11 -7.15 2.98
CA GLY A 246 26.17 -6.22 3.34
C GLY A 246 26.14 -4.85 2.65
N SER A 247 26.90 -3.89 3.18
CA SER A 247 26.89 -2.51 2.69
C SER A 247 27.53 -2.41 1.29
N GLY A 248 26.84 -1.81 0.34
CA GLY A 248 27.35 -1.59 -1.03
C GLY A 248 27.47 -2.85 -1.90
N LEU A 249 26.94 -3.98 -1.44
CA LEU A 249 26.87 -5.23 -2.19
C LEU A 249 25.40 -5.63 -2.37
N GLY A 250 25.08 -6.16 -3.55
CA GLY A 250 23.73 -6.62 -3.86
C GLY A 250 22.76 -5.48 -4.20
N ASP A 251 21.50 -5.85 -4.32
CA ASP A 251 20.41 -4.97 -4.66
C ASP A 251 19.74 -4.38 -3.41
N GLN A 252 19.47 -3.07 -3.48
CA GLN A 252 18.86 -2.32 -2.41
C GLN A 252 17.67 -1.55 -2.96
N PHE A 253 16.53 -1.68 -2.30
CA PHE A 253 15.28 -1.14 -2.77
C PHE A 253 14.63 -0.20 -1.75
N PRO A 254 14.09 0.95 -2.19
CA PRO A 254 13.19 1.73 -1.36
C PRO A 254 11.85 0.99 -1.23
N THR A 255 11.41 0.83 0.01
CA THR A 255 10.14 0.21 0.39
C THR A 255 9.32 1.15 1.29
N PRO A 256 8.02 0.89 1.49
CA PRO A 256 7.19 1.69 2.40
C PRO A 256 7.70 1.76 3.84
N THR A 257 8.48 0.78 4.31
CA THR A 257 9.09 0.76 5.66
C THR A 257 10.52 1.30 5.69
N SER A 258 11.15 1.47 4.53
CA SER A 258 12.52 1.97 4.43
C SER A 258 12.58 3.47 4.73
N SER A 259 13.68 3.91 5.35
CA SER A 259 13.93 5.34 5.54
C SER A 259 14.73 5.89 4.35
N LYS A 260 14.84 7.21 4.21
CA LYS A 260 15.65 7.82 3.12
C LYS A 260 17.12 7.38 3.12
N SER A 261 17.65 6.92 4.25
CA SER A 261 19.06 6.55 4.41
C SER A 261 19.29 5.05 4.50
N LEU A 262 18.23 4.24 4.61
CA LEU A 262 18.31 2.79 4.79
C LEU A 262 17.35 2.13 3.81
N HIS A 263 17.89 1.51 2.77
CA HIS A 263 17.13 0.69 1.82
C HIS A 263 17.00 -0.75 2.34
N MET A 264 16.00 -1.48 1.83
CA MET A 264 15.79 -2.89 2.16
C MET A 264 16.50 -3.77 1.13
N SER A 265 17.18 -4.83 1.60
CA SER A 265 17.84 -5.80 0.72
C SER A 265 16.83 -6.71 0.00
N GLY A 266 17.22 -7.28 -1.15
CA GLY A 266 16.41 -8.27 -1.87
C GLY A 266 15.99 -9.46 -0.99
N VAL A 267 16.94 -10.00 -0.20
CA VAL A 267 16.68 -11.12 0.73
C VAL A 267 15.64 -10.78 1.81
N GLU A 268 15.56 -9.53 2.25
CA GLU A 268 14.52 -9.10 3.20
C GLU A 268 13.15 -8.95 2.52
N ILE A 269 13.08 -8.55 1.26
CA ILE A 269 11.83 -8.53 0.49
C ILE A 269 11.30 -9.96 0.31
N LEU A 270 12.21 -10.91 0.02
CA LEU A 270 11.90 -12.33 -0.04
C LEU A 270 11.39 -12.87 1.31
N ALA A 271 12.03 -12.47 2.42
CA ALA A 271 11.60 -12.82 3.78
C ALA A 271 10.22 -12.25 4.13
N ASN A 272 9.94 -10.99 3.79
CA ASN A 272 8.60 -10.38 3.96
C ASN A 272 7.55 -11.13 3.13
N SER A 273 7.88 -11.53 1.91
CA SER A 273 6.99 -12.30 1.04
C SER A 273 6.70 -13.70 1.59
N LEU A 274 7.71 -14.36 2.16
CA LEU A 274 7.55 -15.64 2.85
C LEU A 274 6.69 -15.50 4.11
N GLN A 275 6.96 -14.49 4.95
CA GLN A 275 6.15 -14.17 6.13
C GLN A 275 4.68 -13.95 5.75
N ALA A 276 4.43 -13.13 4.71
CA ALA A 276 3.07 -12.84 4.24
C ALA A 276 2.31 -14.10 3.81
N SER A 277 3.05 -15.10 3.29
CA SER A 277 2.50 -16.38 2.84
C SER A 277 2.29 -17.35 4.01
N LEU A 278 3.16 -17.36 5.01
CA LEU A 278 2.95 -18.13 6.24
C LEU A 278 1.75 -17.61 7.03
N ASP A 279 1.65 -16.29 7.20
CA ASP A 279 0.57 -15.67 7.98
C ASP A 279 -0.73 -15.48 7.19
N GLN A 280 -0.72 -15.77 5.88
CA GLN A 280 -1.82 -15.47 4.96
C GLN A 280 -2.25 -13.99 4.98
N THR A 281 -1.29 -13.06 5.15
CA THR A 281 -1.54 -11.61 5.32
C THR A 281 -1.40 -10.79 4.05
N TRP A 282 -1.19 -11.43 2.89
CA TRP A 282 -1.13 -10.76 1.58
C TRP A 282 -2.25 -9.74 1.38
N ILE A 283 -1.88 -8.59 0.80
CA ILE A 283 -2.79 -7.50 0.51
C ILE A 283 -3.16 -7.53 -0.97
N LYS A 284 -4.46 -7.56 -1.26
CA LYS A 284 -5.00 -7.51 -2.62
C LYS A 284 -5.72 -6.19 -2.88
N GLU A 285 -5.71 -5.76 -4.13
CA GLU A 285 -6.56 -4.66 -4.55
C GLU A 285 -8.03 -5.08 -4.60
N THR A 286 -8.91 -4.19 -4.17
CA THR A 286 -10.35 -4.40 -4.23
C THR A 286 -10.84 -4.49 -5.69
N SER A 287 -11.92 -5.25 -5.90
CA SER A 287 -12.59 -5.25 -7.20
C SER A 287 -13.32 -3.92 -7.46
N PRO A 288 -13.53 -3.52 -8.73
CA PRO A 288 -14.09 -2.21 -9.05
C PRO A 288 -15.46 -1.90 -8.45
N ILE A 289 -16.35 -2.90 -8.35
CA ILE A 289 -17.71 -2.70 -7.85
C ILE A 289 -17.73 -2.43 -6.32
N PRO A 290 -17.11 -3.27 -5.46
CA PRO A 290 -16.97 -2.96 -4.04
C PRO A 290 -16.26 -1.64 -3.77
N ASP A 291 -15.20 -1.30 -4.53
CA ASP A 291 -14.49 -0.02 -4.42
C ASP A 291 -15.44 1.16 -4.59
N LEU A 292 -16.23 1.12 -5.67
CA LEU A 292 -17.20 2.16 -5.99
C LEU A 292 -18.27 2.29 -4.89
N LEU A 293 -18.78 1.17 -4.37
CA LEU A 293 -19.78 1.19 -3.30
C LEU A 293 -19.21 1.78 -2.00
N LEU A 294 -17.98 1.41 -1.63
CA LEU A 294 -17.30 1.95 -0.45
C LEU A 294 -17.04 3.46 -0.56
N CYS A 295 -16.84 3.97 -1.77
CA CYS A 295 -16.72 5.40 -2.02
C CYS A 295 -18.08 6.12 -2.02
N LEU A 296 -19.09 5.56 -2.68
CA LEU A 296 -20.36 6.25 -2.92
C LEU A 296 -21.35 6.15 -1.75
N LEU A 297 -21.39 5.05 -0.99
CA LEU A 297 -22.37 4.87 0.09
C LEU A 297 -22.26 5.94 1.19
N PRO A 298 -21.07 6.26 1.75
CA PRO A 298 -20.94 7.33 2.74
C PRO A 298 -21.38 8.69 2.18
N MET A 299 -21.12 8.93 0.90
CA MET A 299 -21.49 10.16 0.23
C MET A 299 -22.98 10.27 -0.06
N LEU A 300 -23.64 9.17 -0.42
CA LEU A 300 -25.10 9.12 -0.59
C LEU A 300 -25.81 9.43 0.73
N ILE A 301 -25.31 8.88 1.83
CA ILE A 301 -25.82 9.17 3.18
C ILE A 301 -25.63 10.66 3.49
N LEU A 302 -24.44 11.22 3.23
CA LEU A 302 -24.20 12.65 3.45
C LEU A 302 -25.11 13.54 2.57
N CYS A 303 -25.32 13.16 1.30
CA CYS A 303 -26.22 13.85 0.37
C CYS A 303 -27.68 13.88 0.86
N PHE A 304 -28.14 12.82 1.54
CA PHE A 304 -29.49 12.75 2.09
C PHE A 304 -29.75 13.83 3.15
N PHE A 305 -28.75 14.15 3.98
CA PHE A 305 -28.88 15.13 5.06
C PHE A 305 -28.78 16.60 4.60
N LEU A 306 -28.37 16.86 3.35
CA LEU A 306 -28.13 18.22 2.82
C LEU A 306 -29.36 19.12 2.85
N LYS A 307 -30.57 18.55 2.68
CA LYS A 307 -31.80 19.35 2.55
C LYS A 307 -32.38 19.80 3.90
N SER A 308 -32.12 19.05 4.96
CA SER A 308 -32.77 19.22 6.27
C SER A 308 -31.85 19.83 7.33
N SER A 309 -30.57 20.00 7.03
CA SER A 309 -29.54 20.29 8.04
C SER A 309 -28.98 21.69 7.94
N SER A 310 -28.50 22.23 9.07
CA SER A 310 -27.80 23.51 9.12
C SER A 310 -26.37 23.41 8.57
N PRO A 311 -25.72 24.54 8.18
CA PRO A 311 -24.34 24.50 7.70
C PRO A 311 -23.31 23.97 8.67
N ARG A 312 -23.52 24.21 9.97
CA ARG A 312 -22.68 23.65 11.03
C ARG A 312 -22.82 22.14 11.11
N THR A 313 -24.06 21.65 11.02
CA THR A 313 -24.36 20.21 11.03
C THR A 313 -23.72 19.50 9.84
N ILE A 314 -23.85 20.04 8.63
CA ILE A 314 -23.23 19.42 7.43
C ILE A 314 -21.71 19.44 7.50
N LEU A 315 -21.09 20.50 8.04
CA LEU A 315 -19.64 20.53 8.27
C LEU A 315 -19.21 19.41 9.22
N LEU A 316 -19.86 19.30 10.38
CA LEU A 316 -19.55 18.26 11.38
C LEU A 316 -19.76 16.85 10.82
N LEU A 317 -20.86 16.63 10.10
CA LEU A 317 -21.13 15.35 9.42
C LEU A 317 -20.07 15.06 8.37
N SER A 318 -19.63 16.04 7.57
CA SER A 318 -18.59 15.86 6.56
C SER A 318 -17.25 15.42 7.18
N VAL A 319 -16.84 16.07 8.27
CA VAL A 319 -15.63 15.71 9.02
C VAL A 319 -15.76 14.32 9.63
N LEU A 320 -16.89 14.02 10.27
CA LEU A 320 -17.16 12.71 10.86
C LEU A 320 -17.15 11.61 9.80
N THR A 321 -17.79 11.82 8.65
CA THR A 321 -17.80 10.87 7.53
C THR A 321 -16.40 10.66 6.97
N ALA A 322 -15.58 11.70 6.85
CA ALA A 322 -14.18 11.56 6.41
C ALA A 322 -13.35 10.70 7.39
N ILE A 323 -13.51 10.90 8.70
CA ILE A 323 -12.85 10.07 9.72
C ILE A 323 -13.32 8.62 9.63
N ILE A 324 -14.64 8.40 9.53
CA ILE A 324 -15.21 7.04 9.38
C ILE A 324 -14.66 6.36 8.13
N ILE A 325 -14.58 7.06 6.99
CA ILE A 325 -13.99 6.53 5.76
C ILE A 325 -12.57 6.06 6.04
N ILE A 326 -11.68 6.92 6.58
CA ILE A 326 -10.28 6.56 6.83
C ILE A 326 -10.19 5.34 7.76
N LEU A 327 -10.96 5.33 8.86
CA LEU A 327 -10.96 4.22 9.82
C LEU A 327 -11.48 2.92 9.22
N THR A 328 -12.61 2.96 8.51
CA THR A 328 -13.18 1.78 7.84
C THR A 328 -12.23 1.27 6.77
N HIS A 329 -11.55 2.17 6.04
CA HIS A 329 -10.62 1.78 4.98
C HIS A 329 -9.39 1.08 5.57
N GLY A 330 -8.77 1.68 6.59
CA GLY A 330 -7.66 1.06 7.32
C GLY A 330 -8.04 -0.27 7.98
N LEU A 331 -9.25 -0.36 8.56
CA LEU A 331 -9.72 -1.59 9.22
C LEU A 331 -9.91 -2.74 8.23
N VAL A 332 -10.50 -2.47 7.06
CA VAL A 332 -10.69 -3.48 6.00
C VAL A 332 -9.34 -3.97 5.47
N MET A 333 -8.37 -3.07 5.30
CA MET A 333 -7.01 -3.47 4.93
C MET A 333 -6.38 -4.35 6.01
N PHE A 334 -6.45 -3.93 7.28
CA PHE A 334 -5.82 -4.64 8.40
C PHE A 334 -6.45 -6.02 8.66
N GLN A 335 -7.78 -6.12 8.62
CA GLN A 335 -8.50 -7.37 8.94
C GLN A 335 -8.67 -8.31 7.75
N LEU A 336 -8.94 -7.77 6.56
CA LEU A 336 -9.28 -8.57 5.38
C LEU A 336 -8.14 -8.63 4.36
N GLY A 337 -7.08 -7.83 4.50
CA GLY A 337 -6.01 -7.73 3.51
C GLY A 337 -6.52 -7.16 2.18
N ILE A 338 -7.51 -6.26 2.21
CA ILE A 338 -8.07 -5.64 1.01
C ILE A 338 -7.73 -4.16 1.03
N TRP A 339 -6.98 -3.71 0.04
CA TRP A 339 -6.69 -2.30 -0.17
C TRP A 339 -7.71 -1.66 -1.10
N HIS A 340 -8.23 -0.52 -0.68
CA HIS A 340 -9.06 0.39 -1.46
C HIS A 340 -8.72 1.82 -1.08
N SER A 341 -8.71 2.72 -2.08
CA SER A 341 -8.29 4.10 -1.84
C SER A 341 -9.44 4.90 -1.20
N PRO A 342 -9.22 5.57 -0.05
CA PRO A 342 -10.19 6.51 0.50
C PRO A 342 -10.24 7.84 -0.27
N LEU A 343 -9.27 8.08 -1.17
CA LEU A 343 -9.06 9.38 -1.80
C LEU A 343 -10.25 9.88 -2.62
N PRO A 344 -10.92 9.07 -3.48
CA PRO A 344 -12.08 9.53 -4.23
C PRO A 344 -13.19 10.05 -3.31
N ALA A 345 -13.51 9.31 -2.25
CA ALA A 345 -14.54 9.69 -1.30
C ALA A 345 -14.15 10.94 -0.48
N MET A 346 -12.89 11.06 -0.09
CA MET A 346 -12.38 12.26 0.60
C MET A 346 -12.45 13.51 -0.28
N LEU A 347 -12.06 13.41 -1.56
CA LEU A 347 -12.19 14.51 -2.52
C LEU A 347 -13.66 14.84 -2.78
N GLY A 348 -14.52 13.83 -2.86
CA GLY A 348 -15.96 14.01 -2.97
C GLY A 348 -16.55 14.82 -1.81
N ILE A 349 -16.18 14.50 -0.57
CA ILE A 349 -16.59 15.24 0.64
C ILE A 349 -16.03 16.67 0.63
N LEU A 350 -14.75 16.82 0.26
CA LEU A 350 -14.09 18.12 0.15
C LEU A 350 -14.78 19.04 -0.86
N LEU A 351 -15.27 18.50 -1.97
CA LEU A 351 -16.04 19.24 -2.98
C LEU A 351 -17.48 19.50 -2.54
N LEU A 352 -18.10 18.56 -1.82
CA LEU A 352 -19.51 18.65 -1.45
C LEU A 352 -19.79 19.85 -0.53
N TYR A 353 -18.97 20.05 0.50
CA TYR A 353 -19.25 21.08 1.52
C TYR A 353 -19.25 22.50 0.94
N PRO A 354 -18.23 22.97 0.19
CA PRO A 354 -18.23 24.30 -0.39
C PRO A 354 -19.38 24.52 -1.38
N LEU A 355 -19.66 23.56 -2.26
CA LEU A 355 -20.76 23.66 -3.23
C LEU A 355 -22.11 23.77 -2.53
N TRP A 356 -22.32 22.95 -1.50
CA TRP A 356 -23.54 22.98 -0.72
C TRP A 356 -23.68 24.27 0.09
N SER A 357 -22.59 24.72 0.73
CA SER A 357 -22.56 25.92 1.55
C SER A 357 -22.83 27.18 0.70
N TRP A 358 -22.13 27.31 -0.45
CA TRP A 358 -22.35 28.39 -1.40
C TRP A 358 -23.82 28.45 -1.86
N ARG A 359 -24.37 27.32 -2.29
CA ARG A 359 -25.78 27.26 -2.74
C ARG A 359 -26.75 27.64 -1.64
N THR A 360 -26.50 27.19 -0.41
CA THR A 360 -27.33 27.52 0.77
C THR A 360 -27.25 29.01 1.09
N GLN A 361 -26.06 29.62 1.01
CA GLN A 361 -25.85 31.04 1.27
C GLN A 361 -26.52 31.93 0.22
N GLU A 362 -26.37 31.62 -1.07
CA GLU A 362 -27.10 32.34 -2.13
C GLU A 362 -28.60 32.28 -1.93
N MET A 363 -29.11 31.13 -1.47
CA MET A 363 -30.52 30.97 -1.19
C MET A 363 -30.97 31.85 -0.02
N ALA A 364 -30.22 31.84 1.08
CA ALA A 364 -30.50 32.71 2.22
C ALA A 364 -30.52 34.19 1.81
N LEU A 365 -29.53 34.61 1.00
CA LEU A 365 -29.47 35.96 0.44
C LEU A 365 -30.69 36.27 -0.42
N TYR A 366 -31.05 35.40 -1.38
CA TYR A 366 -32.22 35.62 -2.23
C TYR A 366 -33.52 35.75 -1.43
N GLN A 367 -33.68 34.93 -0.39
CA GLN A 367 -34.85 35.00 0.48
C GLN A 367 -34.89 36.30 1.29
N MET A 368 -33.75 36.73 1.85
CA MET A 368 -33.65 38.03 2.55
C MET A 368 -34.00 39.20 1.61
N HIS A 369 -33.45 39.24 0.39
CA HIS A 369 -33.78 40.28 -0.58
C HIS A 369 -35.27 40.30 -0.93
N ARG A 370 -35.90 39.12 -1.07
CA ARG A 370 -37.34 39.02 -1.33
C ARG A 370 -38.18 39.50 -0.15
N GLU A 371 -37.83 39.11 1.08
CA GLU A 371 -38.55 39.53 2.29
C GLU A 371 -38.42 41.04 2.51
N ILE A 372 -37.23 41.62 2.30
CA ILE A 372 -37.03 43.08 2.32
C ILE A 372 -37.88 43.78 1.25
N ALA A 373 -37.93 43.25 0.03
CA ALA A 373 -38.77 43.80 -1.03
C ALA A 373 -40.28 43.74 -0.69
N GLU A 374 -40.75 42.61 -0.15
CA GLU A 374 -42.15 42.45 0.29
C GLU A 374 -42.49 43.39 1.46
N LEU A 375 -41.58 43.60 2.41
CA LEU A 375 -41.77 44.57 3.52
C LEU A 375 -41.84 46.01 3.00
N ASN A 376 -40.96 46.39 2.08
CA ASN A 376 -40.98 47.71 1.44
C ASN A 376 -42.25 47.98 0.61
N GLU A 377 -42.92 46.94 0.12
CA GLU A 377 -44.22 47.06 -0.55
C GLU A 377 -45.39 47.17 0.43
N LYS A 378 -45.37 46.41 1.54
CA LYS A 378 -46.48 46.34 2.50
C LYS A 378 -46.48 47.47 3.54
N GLU A 379 -45.32 47.97 3.94
CA GLU A 379 -45.19 49.10 4.87
C GLU A 379 -44.44 50.28 4.23
N PRO A 380 -45.16 51.25 3.63
CA PRO A 380 -44.53 52.40 2.99
C PRO A 380 -43.88 53.41 3.97
N LEU A 381 -43.90 53.18 5.29
CA LEU A 381 -43.16 53.98 6.26
C LEU A 381 -41.65 53.94 6.00
N PHE A 382 -41.11 52.81 5.54
CA PHE A 382 -39.70 52.73 5.10
C PHE A 382 -39.44 53.45 3.77
N LYS A 383 -40.44 53.62 2.90
CA LYS A 383 -40.30 54.43 1.68
C LYS A 383 -40.18 55.93 1.98
N THR A 384 -40.67 56.40 3.12
CA THR A 384 -40.59 57.82 3.52
C THR A 384 -39.33 58.13 4.33
N GLU A 385 -38.88 57.23 5.21
CA GLU A 385 -37.60 57.40 5.93
C GLU A 385 -36.37 57.12 5.06
N ILE A 386 -36.40 56.12 4.17
CA ILE A 386 -35.23 55.76 3.34
C ILE A 386 -35.03 56.73 2.16
N LYS A 387 -36.07 57.48 1.74
CA LYS A 387 -35.93 58.47 0.66
C LYS A 387 -34.99 59.64 1.02
N ASN A 388 -34.82 59.90 2.33
CA ASN A 388 -33.86 60.89 2.84
C ASN A 388 -32.51 60.28 3.23
N TRP A 389 -32.30 58.98 3.01
CA TRP A 389 -31.05 58.28 3.32
C TRP A 389 -30.08 58.30 2.13
N GLN A 390 -29.85 59.50 1.58
CA GLN A 390 -28.64 59.73 0.79
C GLN A 390 -27.49 59.94 1.78
N VAL A 391 -26.53 59.03 1.76
CA VAL A 391 -25.27 59.00 2.54
C VAL A 391 -25.36 58.29 3.90
N VAL A 392 -25.33 56.97 3.83
CA VAL A 392 -24.94 56.10 4.96
C VAL A 392 -23.43 56.02 4.98
N ASN A 393 -22.80 56.81 5.84
CA ASN A 393 -21.36 56.71 6.01
C ASN A 393 -21.04 55.51 6.91
N TYR A 394 -20.65 54.37 6.32
CA TYR A 394 -20.39 53.11 7.02
C TYR A 394 -19.25 53.19 8.06
N GLY A 395 -18.50 54.29 8.13
CA GLY A 395 -17.45 54.52 9.13
C GLY A 395 -17.90 55.00 10.51
N LYS A 396 -19.17 55.44 10.71
CA LYS A 396 -19.66 55.88 12.02
C LYS A 396 -20.22 54.74 12.86
N SER A 397 -19.92 54.74 14.18
CA SER A 397 -20.42 53.75 15.13
C SER A 397 -21.93 53.86 15.34
N LEU A 398 -22.57 52.80 15.83
CA LEU A 398 -24.01 52.77 16.08
C LEU A 398 -24.45 53.85 17.09
N ASN A 399 -23.59 54.15 18.08
CA ASN A 399 -23.84 55.21 19.07
C ASN A 399 -23.85 56.60 18.45
N ASP A 400 -22.94 56.87 17.50
CA ASP A 400 -22.91 58.18 16.82
C ASP A 400 -24.20 58.42 16.05
N ARG A 401 -24.72 57.40 15.38
CA ARG A 401 -25.98 57.47 14.62
C ARG A 401 -27.20 57.65 15.52
N LEU A 402 -27.22 57.00 16.69
CA LEU A 402 -28.30 57.15 17.67
C LEU A 402 -28.29 58.54 18.34
N SER A 403 -27.11 59.16 18.50
CA SER A 403 -27.00 60.53 19.01
C SER A 403 -27.52 61.57 18.00
N GLU A 404 -27.20 61.39 16.71
CA GLU A 404 -27.71 62.20 15.60
C GLU A 404 -29.24 62.10 15.51
N PHE A 405 -29.80 60.90 15.73
CA PHE A 405 -31.24 60.68 15.72
C PHE A 405 -31.97 61.35 16.89
N ARG A 406 -31.36 61.39 18.09
CA ARG A 406 -31.93 62.11 19.23
C ARG A 406 -31.95 63.62 19.03
N GLY A 407 -30.91 64.18 18.40
CA GLY A 407 -30.84 65.62 18.12
C GLY A 407 -31.79 66.12 17.03
N ILE A 408 -32.42 65.24 16.26
CA ILE A 408 -33.43 65.58 15.24
C ILE A 408 -34.86 65.52 15.83
N MET A 409 -35.03 64.85 16.96
CA MET A 409 -36.31 64.64 17.65
C MET A 409 -36.59 65.65 18.78
N GLU A 410 -35.61 66.48 19.11
CA GLU A 410 -35.74 67.71 19.92
C GLU A 410 -35.88 68.92 18.98
#